data_AF-A0A933PRI2-F1
#
_entry.id   AF-A0A933PRI2-F1
#
_cell.length_a   1.000
_cell.length_b   1.000
_cell.length_c   1.000
_cell.angle_alpha   90.00
_cell.angle_beta   90.00
_cell.angle_gamma   90.00
#
_symmetry.space_group_name_H-M   'P 1'
#
loop_
_entity.id
_entity.type
_entity.pdbx_description
1 polymer ?
#
loop_
_entity_poly.entity_id
_entity_poly.type
_entity_poly.pdbx_seq_one_letter_code
_entity_poly.pdbx_strand_id
1 'polypeptide(L)' 'MRDMRIASLPISLEERRERNGHASGILWFTGHSGTGRATLAVGLERRLFHRG' A
#
# COMPACT_ATOMS: atom_id res chain seq x y z
N MET A 1 -8.39 -21.95 19.27
CA MET A 1 -8.13 -20.90 18.26
C MET A 1 -8.16 -19.57 18.98
N ARG A 2 -7.08 -18.79 18.98
CA ARG A 2 -7.01 -17.52 19.74
C ARG A 2 -7.88 -16.47 19.05
N ASP A 3 -8.82 -15.90 19.80
CA ASP A 3 -9.55 -14.67 19.47
C ASP A 3 -8.52 -13.54 19.35
N MET A 4 -8.15 -13.21 18.11
CA MET A 4 -7.27 -12.08 17.82
C MET A 4 -8.13 -10.82 17.77
N ARG A 5 -8.49 -10.31 18.95
CA ARG A 5 -9.08 -8.98 19.08
C ARG A 5 -8.07 -7.99 18.53
N ILE A 6 -8.45 -7.28 17.47
CA ILE A 6 -7.69 -6.14 16.98
C ILE A 6 -7.60 -5.15 18.14
N ALA A 7 -6.42 -5.02 18.74
CA ALA A 7 -6.18 -3.98 19.72
C ALA A 7 -6.52 -2.64 19.05
N SER A 8 -7.24 -1.77 19.76
CA SER A 8 -7.49 -0.40 19.31
C SER A 8 -6.14 0.27 19.13
N LEU A 9 -5.71 0.40 17.87
CA LEU A 9 -4.47 1.09 17.54
C LEU A 9 -4.66 2.56 17.95
N PRO A 10 -3.61 3.21 18.49
CA PRO A 10 -3.67 4.61 18.93
C PRO A 10 -3.94 5.59 17.78
N ILE A 11 -3.88 5.11 16.54
CA ILE A 11 -4.25 5.86 15.34
C ILE A 11 -5.12 4.93 14.50
N SER A 12 -6.36 5.34 14.28
CA SER A 12 -7.33 4.63 13.45
C SER A 12 -6.93 4.63 11.97
N LEU A 13 -7.60 3.78 11.19
CA LEU A 13 -7.44 3.80 9.74
C LEU A 13 -7.93 5.12 9.14
N GLU A 14 -8.98 5.73 9.70
CA GLU A 14 -9.54 6.97 9.17
C GLU A 14 -8.61 8.15 9.39
N GLU A 15 -8.04 8.29 10.59
CA GLU A 15 -7.04 9.33 10.88
C GLU A 15 -5.83 9.25 9.94
N ARG A 16 -5.41 8.05 9.56
CA ARG A 16 -4.33 7.85 8.57
C ARG A 16 -4.74 8.29 7.16
N ARG A 17 -5.99 8.03 6.77
CA ARG A 17 -6.53 8.39 5.46
C ARG A 17 -6.71 9.90 5.33
N GLU A 18 -7.27 10.53 6.35
CA GLU A 18 -7.43 11.99 6.43
C GLU A 18 -6.06 12.68 6.34
N ARG A 19 -5.07 12.21 7.10
CA ARG A 19 -3.71 12.76 7.07
C ARG A 19 -3.04 12.61 5.70
N ASN A 20 -3.21 11.48 5.03
CA ASN A 20 -2.57 11.21 3.74
C ASN A 20 -3.39 11.72 2.54
N GLY A 21 -4.65 12.15 2.74
CA GLY A 21 -5.56 12.54 1.66
C GLY A 21 -6.00 11.39 0.74
N HIS A 22 -5.66 10.14 1.08
CA HIS A 22 -6.02 8.96 0.30
C HIS A 22 -6.05 7.67 1.13
N ALA A 23 -6.74 6.65 0.63
CA ALA A 23 -6.72 5.30 1.22
C ALA A 23 -5.40 4.57 0.95
N SER A 24 -4.97 3.72 1.89
CA SER A 24 -3.91 2.76 1.65
C SER A 24 -4.40 1.63 0.73
N GLY A 25 -3.49 1.03 -0.03
CA GLY A 25 -3.78 -0.10 -0.91
C GLY A 25 -2.53 -0.92 -1.19
N ILE A 26 -2.74 -2.18 -1.57
CA ILE A 26 -1.68 -3.09 -2.02
C ILE A 26 -1.90 -3.36 -3.50
N LEU A 27 -0.88 -3.12 -4.30
CA LEU A 27 -0.85 -3.49 -5.71
C LEU A 27 0.14 -4.63 -5.91
N TRP A 28 -0.36 -5.78 -6.37
CA TRP A 28 0.45 -6.99 -6.53
C TRP A 28 0.66 -7.33 -8.00
N PHE A 29 1.90 -7.22 -8.47
CA PHE A 29 2.26 -7.50 -9.86
C PHE A 29 2.60 -8.99 -10.08
N THR A 30 1.83 -9.69 -10.91
CA THR A 30 2.08 -11.09 -11.32
C THR A 30 2.43 -11.23 -12.80
N GLY A 31 3.19 -12.29 -13.14
CA GLY A 31 3.60 -12.59 -14.52
C GLY A 31 4.82 -13.52 -14.56
N HIS A 32 5.29 -13.89 -15.75
CA HIS A 32 6.51 -14.68 -15.93
C HIS A 32 7.78 -13.82 -15.78
N SER A 33 8.94 -14.45 -15.67
CA SER A 33 10.23 -13.73 -15.69
C SER A 33 10.38 -12.96 -17.01
N GLY A 34 10.98 -11.77 -16.97
CA GLY A 34 11.20 -10.93 -18.16
C GLY A 34 10.02 -10.06 -18.62
N THR A 35 8.83 -10.20 -18.02
CA THR A 35 7.63 -9.40 -18.38
C THR A 35 7.64 -7.94 -17.91
N GLY A 36 8.72 -7.46 -17.29
CA GLY A 36 8.87 -6.06 -16.90
C GLY A 36 8.19 -5.64 -15.58
N ARG A 37 7.66 -6.57 -14.78
CA ARG A 37 6.96 -6.28 -13.50
C ARG A 37 7.79 -5.46 -12.52
N ALA A 38 9.08 -5.78 -12.39
CA ALA A 38 9.99 -5.04 -11.52
C ALA A 38 10.20 -3.60 -12.01
N THR A 39 10.37 -3.41 -13.32
CA THR A 39 10.49 -2.09 -13.94
C THR A 39 9.24 -1.25 -13.70
N LEU A 40 8.06 -1.84 -13.87
CA LEU A 40 6.78 -1.17 -13.62
C LEU A 40 6.61 -0.81 -12.13
N ALA A 41 6.93 -1.73 -11.22
CA ALA A 41 6.82 -1.48 -9.78
C ALA A 41 7.69 -0.30 -9.32
N VAL A 42 8.95 -0.26 -9.75
CA VAL A 42 9.89 0.83 -9.42
C VAL A 42 9.46 2.15 -10.05
N GLY A 43 9.00 2.12 -11.31
CA GLY A 43 8.50 3.32 -11.99
C GLY A 43 7.24 3.89 -11.32
N LEU A 44 6.31 3.02 -10.93
CA LEU A 44 5.09 3.40 -10.22
C LEU A 44 5.40 3.96 -8.84
N GLU A 45 6.28 3.32 -8.07
CA GLU A 45 6.73 3.82 -6.77
C GLU A 45 7.26 5.25 -6.88
N ARG A 46 8.20 5.48 -7.81
CA ARG A 46 8.72 6.84 -8.06
C ARG A 46 7.62 7.80 -8.44
N ARG A 47 6.70 7.41 -9.33
CA ARG A 47 5.61 8.28 -9.80
C ARG A 47 4.65 8.65 -8.67
N LEU A 48 4.29 7.71 -7.80
CA LEU A 48 3.42 7.96 -6.64
C LEU A 48 4.13 8.83 -5.61
N PHE A 49 5.39 8.55 -5.29
CA PHE A 49 6.17 9.39 -4.38
C PHE A 49 6.21 10.86 -4.82
N HIS A 50 6.39 11.13 -6.12
CA HIS A 50 6.39 12.49 -6.65
C HIS A 50 5.02 13.17 -6.66
N ARG A 51 3.92 12.41 -6.56
CA ARG A 51 2.56 12.97 -6.56
C ARG A 51 2.07 13.37 -5.17
N GLY A 52 2.77 12.95 -4.11
CA GLY A 52 2.28 13.07 -2.73
C GLY A 52 1.11 12.13 -2.48
#